data_AF-A0A936DPU3-F1
#
_entry.id   AF-A0A936DPU3-F1
#
_cell.length_a   1.000
_cell.length_b   1.000
_cell.length_c   1.000
_cell.angle_alpha   90.00
_cell.angle_beta   90.00
_cell.angle_gamma   90.00
#
_symmetry.space_group_name_H-M   'P 1'
#
loop_
_entity.id
_entity.type
_entity.pdbx_description
1 polymer ?
#
loop_
_entity_poly.entity_id
_entity_poly.type
_entity_poly.pdbx_seq_one_letter_code
_entity_poly.pdbx_strand_id
1 'polypeptide(L)'
;MRDSQLSKQLTVFVASFIALFALFVGLSGYTLQQVQVMGPIYNQIDLGNDLIADVLPPPQYIIESYLVALQLKDETDLARRQSLIERGNALRVEYDSRQEFWKRELTPGPLDDVMTVTSARAAIDFFEIRDREFIPALQAGDNVRVAASLARMQQHYEAHRLGINEVVRLTTIQNAEREASATDVVSRQTRYLVVLAVFILLSVIVMAWLASRAVRDMSDRIRLASDIANRVAAGDLRTEMPTVDARDITGGLLTAISAMSGNLRALVTRVKQASIELMSTATEFAATSRQQEQTVQGFGSSTNQIAAAVKQINSTHQDLLATMEGVNAVAAQTADLAVGGQTGLEPA
;
A
#
# COMPACT_ATOMS: atom_id res chain seq x y z
N MET A 1 -20.34 3.04 13.34
CA MET A 1 -20.08 4.06 12.28
C MET A 1 -18.63 4.03 11.75
N ARG A 2 -17.59 3.84 12.59
CA ARG A 2 -16.17 3.83 12.17
C ARG A 2 -15.77 2.70 11.19
N ASP A 3 -16.30 1.49 11.31
CA ASP A 3 -15.99 0.40 10.36
C ASP A 3 -16.44 0.71 8.93
N SER A 4 -17.54 1.46 8.79
CA SER A 4 -17.98 1.91 7.46
C SER A 4 -17.05 2.93 6.85
N GLN A 5 -16.31 3.71 7.66
CA GLN A 5 -15.41 4.74 7.15
C GLN A 5 -14.10 4.14 6.64
N LEU A 6 -13.51 3.18 7.36
CA LEU A 6 -12.29 2.49 6.91
C LEU A 6 -12.53 1.68 5.63
N SER A 7 -13.64 0.93 5.56
CA SER A 7 -13.99 0.21 4.34
C SER A 7 -14.24 1.16 3.15
N LYS A 8 -14.90 2.31 3.38
CA LYS A 8 -15.11 3.32 2.32
C LYS A 8 -13.80 3.95 1.86
N GLN A 9 -12.89 4.28 2.76
CA GLN A 9 -11.57 4.83 2.42
C GLN A 9 -10.76 3.84 1.57
N LEU A 10 -10.76 2.55 1.91
CA LEU A 10 -10.10 1.51 1.13
C LEU A 10 -10.73 1.38 -0.27
N THR A 11 -12.07 1.37 -0.38
CA THR A 11 -12.75 1.30 -1.68
C THR A 11 -12.42 2.51 -2.56
N VAL A 12 -12.40 3.71 -1.99
CA VAL A 12 -12.05 4.94 -2.73
C VAL A 12 -10.61 4.89 -3.23
N PHE A 13 -9.67 4.43 -2.40
CA PHE A 13 -8.26 4.27 -2.79
C PHE A 13 -8.07 3.24 -3.91
N VAL A 14 -8.75 2.10 -3.82
CA VAL A 14 -8.68 1.06 -4.86
C VAL A 14 -9.33 1.55 -6.15
N ALA A 15 -10.47 2.23 -6.06
CA ALA A 15 -11.13 2.80 -7.24
C ALA A 15 -10.28 3.87 -7.92
N SER A 16 -9.62 4.75 -7.16
CA SER A 16 -8.73 5.77 -7.73
C SER A 16 -7.49 5.13 -8.39
N PHE A 17 -6.92 4.10 -7.77
CA PHE A 17 -5.82 3.34 -8.39
C PHE A 17 -6.26 2.71 -9.71
N ILE A 18 -7.41 2.02 -9.74
CA ILE A 18 -7.92 1.38 -10.97
C ILE A 18 -8.17 2.41 -12.06
N ALA A 19 -8.74 3.57 -11.72
CA ALA A 19 -8.98 4.65 -12.68
C ALA A 19 -7.68 5.21 -13.27
N LEU A 20 -6.69 5.51 -12.42
CA LEU A 20 -5.37 5.98 -12.87
C LEU A 20 -4.64 4.93 -13.70
N PHE A 21 -4.74 3.66 -13.30
CA PHE A 21 -4.13 2.55 -14.00
C PHE A 21 -4.77 2.33 -15.38
N ALA A 22 -6.10 2.37 -15.47
CA ALA A 22 -6.81 2.29 -16.74
C ALA A 22 -6.47 3.47 -17.67
N LEU A 23 -6.36 4.68 -17.12
CA LEU A 23 -5.92 5.85 -17.87
C LEU A 23 -4.49 5.66 -18.41
N PHE A 24 -3.56 5.17 -17.58
CA PHE A 24 -2.19 4.89 -18.00
C PHE A 24 -2.12 3.85 -19.12
N VAL A 25 -2.81 2.71 -18.96
CA VAL A 25 -2.86 1.66 -19.99
C VAL A 25 -3.48 2.18 -21.28
N GLY A 26 -4.57 2.95 -21.19
CA GLY A 26 -5.22 3.57 -22.34
C GLY A 26 -4.32 4.56 -23.08
N LEU A 27 -3.66 5.47 -22.35
CA LEU A 27 -2.71 6.44 -22.92
C LEU A 27 -1.50 5.75 -23.54
N SER A 28 -0.94 4.73 -22.87
CA SER A 28 0.20 3.97 -23.37
C SER A 28 -0.17 3.19 -24.64
N GLY A 29 -1.33 2.52 -24.66
CA GLY A 29 -1.84 1.80 -25.82
C GLY A 29 -2.13 2.73 -27.00
N TYR A 30 -2.78 3.86 -26.75
CA TYR A 30 -3.04 4.88 -27.78
C TYR A 30 -1.74 5.43 -28.36
N THR A 31 -0.78 5.77 -27.50
CA THR A 31 0.53 6.29 -27.94
C THR A 31 1.26 5.25 -28.77
N LEU A 32 1.31 3.99 -28.32
CA LEU A 32 1.96 2.90 -29.04
C LEU A 32 1.33 2.68 -30.43
N GLN A 33 -0.01 2.69 -30.51
CA GLN A 33 -0.72 2.54 -31.79
C GLN A 33 -0.41 3.66 -32.78
N GLN A 34 -0.16 4.88 -32.29
CA GLN A 34 0.20 6.04 -33.13
C GLN A 34 1.63 5.95 -33.70
N VAL A 35 2.59 5.50 -32.89
CA VAL A 35 4.04 5.56 -33.21
C VAL A 35 4.65 4.25 -33.71
N GLN A 36 3.97 3.11 -33.57
CA GLN A 36 4.48 1.82 -34.02
C GLN A 36 4.70 1.77 -35.55
N VAL A 37 5.47 0.79 -36.01
CA VAL A 37 5.61 0.50 -37.45
C VAL A 37 4.24 0.21 -38.05
N MET A 38 3.98 0.76 -39.25
CA MET A 38 2.65 0.82 -39.88
C MET A 38 1.58 1.64 -39.12
N GLY A 39 1.97 2.38 -38.08
CA GLY A 39 1.13 3.33 -37.38
C GLY A 39 0.91 4.62 -38.20
N PRO A 40 -0.09 5.45 -37.85
CA PRO A 40 -0.41 6.68 -38.58
C PRO A 40 0.78 7.64 -38.78
N ILE A 41 1.61 7.82 -37.74
CA ILE A 41 2.78 8.73 -37.83
C ILE A 41 3.85 8.13 -38.75
N TYR A 42 4.12 6.83 -38.64
CA TYR A 42 5.06 6.13 -39.52
C TYR A 42 4.62 6.26 -40.99
N ASN A 43 3.34 6.00 -41.29
CA ASN A 43 2.80 6.10 -42.65
C ASN A 43 2.88 7.52 -43.23
N GLN A 44 2.78 8.56 -42.39
CA GLN A 44 2.96 9.95 -42.83
C GLN A 44 4.43 10.25 -43.18
N ILE A 45 5.37 9.72 -42.40
CA ILE A 45 6.81 9.85 -42.69
C ILE A 45 7.13 9.10 -43.98
N ASP A 46 6.60 7.89 -44.13
CA ASP A 46 6.80 7.05 -45.31
C ASP A 46 6.26 7.73 -46.59
N LEU A 47 5.03 8.26 -46.53
CA LEU A 47 4.45 9.06 -47.61
C LEU A 47 5.31 10.30 -47.95
N GLY A 48 5.89 10.94 -46.94
CA GLY A 48 6.80 12.06 -47.15
C GLY A 48 8.10 11.65 -47.86
N ASN A 49 8.65 10.49 -47.50
CA ASN A 49 9.83 9.93 -48.16
C ASN A 49 9.54 9.53 -49.60
N ASP A 50 8.38 8.91 -49.87
CA ASP A 50 7.92 8.57 -51.22
C ASP A 50 7.78 9.82 -52.09
N LEU A 51 7.15 10.88 -51.56
CA LEU A 51 7.00 12.13 -52.28
C LEU A 51 8.36 12.79 -52.60
N ILE A 52 9.32 12.71 -51.68
CA ILE A 52 10.69 13.20 -51.93
C ILE A 52 11.35 12.36 -53.03
N ALA A 53 11.18 11.04 -53.01
CA ALA A 53 11.74 10.14 -54.00
C ALA A 53 11.15 10.34 -55.41
N ASP A 54 9.88 10.72 -55.51
CA ASP A 54 9.21 11.03 -56.79
C ASP A 54 9.71 12.34 -57.42
N VAL A 55 10.15 13.30 -56.61
CA VAL A 55 10.50 14.66 -57.07
C VAL A 55 12.00 14.87 -57.21
N LEU A 56 12.81 14.30 -56.30
CA LEU A 56 14.24 14.56 -56.25
C LEU A 56 15.00 13.48 -57.04
N PRO A 57 15.77 13.85 -58.09
CA PRO A 57 16.52 12.88 -58.85
C PRO A 57 17.56 12.19 -57.94
N PRO A 58 17.55 10.85 -57.85
CA PRO A 58 18.42 10.16 -56.93
C PRO A 58 19.89 10.29 -57.39
N PRO A 59 20.79 10.82 -56.55
CA PRO A 59 22.17 11.13 -56.96
C PRO A 59 23.01 9.90 -57.30
N GLN A 60 22.52 8.73 -56.93
CA GLN A 60 23.15 7.44 -57.22
C GLN A 60 22.63 6.78 -58.48
N TYR A 61 21.67 7.40 -59.16
CA TYR A 61 21.21 6.96 -60.47
C TYR A 61 21.73 7.94 -61.52
N ILE A 62 22.68 7.49 -62.35
CA ILE A 62 23.35 8.35 -63.35
C ILE A 62 22.45 8.74 -64.55
N ILE A 63 21.13 8.68 -64.43
CA ILE A 63 20.17 9.01 -65.50
C ILE A 63 20.27 10.47 -65.94
N GLU A 64 20.39 11.42 -65.00
CA GLU A 64 20.58 12.83 -65.36
C GLU A 64 21.93 13.05 -66.03
N SER A 65 22.99 12.35 -65.57
CA SER A 65 24.30 12.39 -66.22
C SER A 65 24.25 11.89 -67.67
N TYR A 66 23.45 10.86 -67.94
CA TYR A 66 23.24 10.36 -69.29
C TYR A 66 22.37 11.30 -70.13
N LEU A 67 21.32 11.90 -69.56
CA LEU A 67 20.51 12.92 -70.23
C LEU A 67 21.36 14.12 -70.67
N VAL A 68 22.26 14.59 -69.80
CA VAL A 68 23.20 15.68 -70.13
C VAL A 68 24.12 15.28 -71.29
N ALA A 69 24.61 14.04 -71.32
CA ALA A 69 25.43 13.56 -72.45
C ALA A 69 24.63 13.51 -73.77
N LEU A 70 23.35 13.12 -73.71
CA LEU A 70 22.46 13.15 -74.88
C LEU A 70 22.18 14.58 -75.36
N GLN A 71 21.94 15.53 -74.45
CA GLN A 71 21.76 16.95 -74.78
C GLN A 71 23.02 17.55 -75.39
N LEU A 72 24.19 17.22 -74.85
CA LEU A 72 25.48 17.71 -75.35
C LEU A 72 25.76 17.30 -76.80
N LYS A 73 25.30 16.12 -77.22
CA LYS A 73 25.53 15.59 -78.58
C LYS A 73 24.98 16.53 -79.66
N ASP A 74 23.78 17.05 -79.46
CA ASP A 74 23.08 17.85 -80.47
C ASP A 74 23.17 19.36 -80.19
N GLU A 75 23.86 19.77 -79.11
CA GLU A 75 24.00 21.17 -78.72
C GLU A 75 25.07 21.92 -79.54
N THR A 76 24.62 22.93 -80.27
CA THR A 76 25.46 23.77 -81.12
C THR A 76 25.91 25.06 -80.44
N ASP A 77 25.17 25.55 -79.45
CA ASP A 77 25.53 26.76 -78.71
C ASP A 77 26.71 26.46 -77.75
N LEU A 78 27.82 27.18 -77.92
CA LEU A 78 29.04 26.97 -77.13
C LEU A 78 28.85 27.32 -75.64
N ALA A 79 28.09 28.37 -75.31
CA ALA A 79 27.84 28.76 -73.94
C ALA A 79 26.93 27.74 -73.25
N ARG A 80 25.88 27.27 -73.96
CA ARG A 80 25.00 26.23 -73.45
C ARG A 80 25.72 24.90 -73.27
N ARG A 81 26.57 24.52 -74.23
CA ARG A 81 27.43 23.34 -74.15
C ARG A 81 28.33 23.38 -72.91
N GLN A 82 28.99 24.51 -72.66
CA GLN A 82 29.85 24.68 -71.48
C GLN A 82 29.06 24.53 -70.17
N SER A 83 27.86 25.14 -70.09
CA SER A 83 26.97 25.00 -68.93
C SER A 83 26.54 23.55 -68.68
N LEU A 84 26.26 22.79 -69.75
CA LEU A 84 25.93 21.37 -69.65
C LEU A 84 27.12 20.53 -69.17
N ILE A 85 28.35 20.83 -69.64
CA ILE A 85 29.57 20.17 -69.15
C ILE A 85 29.75 20.42 -67.65
N GLU A 86 29.55 21.67 -67.20
CA GLU A 86 29.62 22.02 -65.78
C GLU A 86 28.56 21.30 -64.94
N ARG A 87 27.31 21.21 -65.44
CA ARG A 87 26.26 20.41 -64.80
C ARG A 87 26.67 18.93 -64.70
N GLY A 88 27.20 18.36 -65.77
CA GLY A 88 27.71 16.98 -65.77
C GLY A 88 28.85 16.77 -64.75
N ASN A 89 29.74 17.74 -64.60
CA ASN A 89 30.81 17.69 -63.60
C ASN A 89 30.25 17.73 -62.17
N ALA A 90 29.27 18.61 -61.92
CA ALA A 90 28.60 18.68 -60.62
C ALA A 90 27.91 17.35 -60.26
N LEU A 91 27.19 16.74 -61.21
CA LEU A 91 26.54 15.44 -61.03
C LEU A 91 27.55 14.32 -60.72
N ARG A 92 28.72 14.33 -61.35
CA ARG A 92 29.80 13.37 -61.05
C ARG A 92 30.29 13.53 -59.61
N VAL A 93 30.55 14.77 -59.16
CA VAL A 93 30.99 15.05 -57.79
C VAL A 93 29.95 14.59 -56.77
N GLU A 94 28.66 14.85 -57.04
CA GLU A 94 27.57 14.41 -56.18
C GLU A 94 27.49 12.87 -56.10
N TYR A 95 27.63 12.19 -57.24
CA TYR A 95 27.67 10.74 -57.32
C TYR A 95 28.83 10.16 -56.48
N ASP A 96 30.04 10.67 -56.67
CA ASP A 96 31.25 10.20 -55.98
C ASP A 96 31.13 10.42 -54.46
N SER A 97 30.65 11.60 -54.04
CA SER A 97 30.42 11.92 -52.63
C SER A 97 29.41 10.98 -51.97
N ARG A 98 28.32 10.67 -52.66
CA ARG A 98 27.28 9.76 -52.15
C ARG A 98 27.75 8.30 -52.17
N GLN A 99 28.62 7.90 -53.10
CA GLN A 99 29.27 6.59 -53.07
C GLN A 99 30.19 6.44 -51.85
N GLU A 100 30.99 7.45 -51.50
CA GLU A 100 31.80 7.43 -50.27
C GLU A 100 30.98 7.38 -48.98
N PHE A 101 29.79 8.01 -48.99
CA PHE A 101 28.84 7.91 -47.89
C PHE A 101 28.32 6.47 -47.75
N TRP A 102 27.81 5.87 -48.83
CA TRP A 102 27.22 4.53 -48.76
C TRP A 102 28.22 3.43 -48.44
N LYS A 103 29.47 3.55 -48.88
CA LYS A 103 30.59 2.66 -48.48
C LYS A 103 30.85 2.63 -46.98
N ARG A 104 30.46 3.67 -46.24
CA ARG A 104 30.64 3.78 -44.79
C ARG A 104 29.41 3.33 -44.02
N GLU A 105 28.21 3.62 -44.52
CA GLU A 105 26.95 3.39 -43.81
C GLU A 105 26.36 2.00 -44.04
N LEU A 106 26.61 1.39 -45.20
CA LEU A 106 26.06 0.07 -45.50
C LEU A 106 26.79 -1.02 -44.71
N THR A 107 26.01 -1.93 -44.13
CA THR A 107 26.54 -3.12 -43.47
C THR A 107 27.01 -4.11 -44.53
N PRO A 108 28.19 -4.75 -44.35
CA PRO A 108 28.70 -5.73 -45.32
C PRO A 108 27.68 -6.82 -45.63
N GLY A 109 27.44 -7.06 -46.92
CA GLY A 109 26.49 -8.05 -47.42
C GLY A 109 26.08 -7.80 -48.87
N PRO A 110 25.12 -8.57 -49.40
CA PRO A 110 24.75 -8.50 -50.82
C PRO A 110 24.32 -7.10 -51.29
N LEU A 111 23.60 -6.36 -50.43
CA LEU A 111 23.15 -5.00 -50.74
C LEU A 111 24.33 -4.02 -50.88
N ASP A 112 25.32 -4.11 -49.98
CA ASP A 112 26.54 -3.31 -50.06
C ASP A 112 27.32 -3.63 -51.34
N ASP A 113 27.56 -4.91 -51.62
CA ASP A 113 28.29 -5.34 -52.83
C ASP A 113 27.64 -4.84 -54.13
N VAL A 114 26.31 -4.90 -54.22
CA VAL A 114 25.61 -4.40 -55.42
C VAL A 114 25.69 -2.87 -55.49
N MET A 115 25.52 -2.17 -54.38
CA MET A 115 25.46 -0.70 -54.33
C MET A 115 26.83 -0.02 -54.51
N THR A 116 27.87 -0.55 -53.87
CA THR A 116 29.17 0.15 -53.76
C THR A 116 30.25 -0.42 -54.68
N VAL A 117 30.02 -1.61 -55.25
CA VAL A 117 30.95 -2.27 -56.17
C VAL A 117 30.32 -2.48 -57.54
N THR A 118 29.24 -3.25 -57.63
CA THR A 118 28.69 -3.72 -58.92
C THR A 118 28.09 -2.57 -59.74
N SER A 119 27.13 -1.84 -59.18
CA SER A 119 26.53 -0.67 -59.82
C SER A 119 27.53 0.48 -59.95
N ALA A 120 28.43 0.63 -58.98
CA ALA A 120 29.43 1.68 -58.96
C ALA A 120 30.46 1.56 -60.09
N ARG A 121 30.94 0.35 -60.38
CA ARG A 121 31.89 0.11 -61.47
C ARG A 121 31.35 0.61 -62.81
N ALA A 122 30.10 0.27 -63.13
CA ALA A 122 29.48 0.70 -64.37
C ALA A 122 29.34 2.23 -64.47
N ALA A 123 29.02 2.92 -63.37
CA ALA A 123 29.00 4.39 -63.34
C ALA A 123 30.39 5.01 -63.50
N ILE A 124 31.41 4.43 -62.86
CA ILE A 124 32.80 4.90 -62.99
C ILE A 124 33.24 4.81 -64.45
N ASP A 125 33.03 3.66 -65.10
CA ASP A 125 33.37 3.46 -66.52
C ASP A 125 32.61 4.45 -67.43
N PHE A 126 31.32 4.71 -67.14
CA PHE A 126 30.53 5.73 -67.82
C PHE A 126 31.18 7.13 -67.73
N PHE A 127 31.57 7.56 -66.52
CA PHE A 127 32.20 8.86 -66.31
C PHE A 127 33.62 8.94 -66.89
N GLU A 128 34.37 7.85 -66.89
CA GLU A 128 35.68 7.80 -67.52
C GLU A 128 35.60 7.99 -69.04
N ILE A 129 34.66 7.30 -69.71
CA ILE A 129 34.44 7.47 -71.16
C ILE A 129 33.97 8.91 -71.44
N ARG A 130 33.09 9.45 -70.61
CA ARG A 130 32.62 10.84 -70.74
C ARG A 130 33.79 11.82 -70.76
N ASP A 131 34.67 11.72 -69.76
CA ASP A 131 35.71 12.72 -69.52
C ASP A 131 36.93 12.54 -70.42
N ARG A 132 37.30 11.30 -70.75
CA ARG A 132 38.50 11.00 -71.56
C ARG A 132 38.23 10.94 -73.05
N GLU A 133 36.98 10.67 -73.46
CA GLU A 133 36.66 10.41 -74.87
C GLU A 133 35.55 11.31 -75.41
N PHE A 134 34.38 11.34 -74.76
CA PHE A 134 33.21 12.05 -75.27
C PHE A 134 33.39 13.57 -75.28
N ILE A 135 33.78 14.18 -74.15
CA ILE A 135 33.99 15.63 -74.05
C ILE A 135 35.11 16.11 -74.99
N PRO A 136 36.30 15.47 -75.05
CA PRO A 136 37.32 15.86 -76.01
C PRO A 136 36.89 15.70 -77.47
N ALA A 137 36.15 14.65 -77.82
CA ALA A 137 35.61 14.47 -79.18
C ALA A 137 34.59 15.57 -79.54
N LEU A 138 33.75 15.96 -78.58
CA LEU A 138 32.77 17.04 -78.74
C LEU A 138 33.46 18.40 -78.95
N GLN A 139 34.54 18.67 -78.22
CA GLN A 139 35.35 19.88 -78.37
C GLN A 139 36.11 19.91 -79.71
N ALA A 140 36.56 18.75 -80.19
CA ALA A 140 37.22 18.60 -81.47
C ALA A 140 36.26 18.62 -82.69
N GLY A 141 34.94 18.56 -82.45
CA GLY A 141 33.94 18.47 -83.52
C GLY A 141 33.90 17.12 -84.25
N ASP A 142 34.47 16.07 -83.65
CA ASP A 142 34.52 14.73 -84.24
C ASP A 142 33.22 13.96 -83.95
N ASN A 143 32.22 14.15 -84.80
CA ASN A 143 30.90 13.54 -84.64
C ASN A 143 30.92 12.00 -84.68
N VAL A 144 31.90 11.39 -85.36
CA VAL A 144 32.04 9.93 -85.42
C VAL A 144 32.49 9.40 -84.07
N ARG A 145 33.50 10.03 -83.45
CA ARG A 145 33.96 9.67 -82.11
C ARG A 145 32.95 10.02 -81.03
N VAL A 146 32.21 11.12 -81.17
CA VAL A 146 31.08 11.45 -80.26
C VAL A 146 30.03 10.34 -80.29
N ALA A 147 29.59 9.90 -81.48
CA ALA A 147 28.61 8.83 -81.59
C ALA A 147 29.14 7.49 -81.02
N ALA A 148 30.39 7.13 -81.29
CA ALA A 148 31.00 5.89 -80.81
C ALA A 148 31.23 5.86 -79.29
N SER A 149 31.66 6.99 -78.69
CA SER A 149 31.81 7.12 -77.23
C SER A 149 30.45 7.09 -76.53
N LEU A 150 29.46 7.80 -77.05
CA LEU A 150 28.10 7.82 -76.51
C LEU A 150 27.44 6.42 -76.53
N ALA A 151 27.66 5.62 -77.58
CA ALA A 151 27.16 4.26 -77.65
C ALA A 151 27.77 3.35 -76.55
N ARG A 152 29.06 3.50 -76.23
CA ARG A 152 29.68 2.79 -75.10
C ARG A 152 29.19 3.32 -73.75
N MET A 153 29.04 4.63 -73.60
CA MET A 153 28.43 5.22 -72.40
C MET A 153 27.02 4.64 -72.16
N GLN A 154 26.20 4.48 -73.20
CA GLN A 154 24.89 3.85 -73.09
C GLN A 154 24.96 2.41 -72.54
N GLN A 155 25.93 1.61 -72.96
CA GLN A 155 26.11 0.25 -72.43
C GLN A 155 26.39 0.26 -70.92
N HIS A 156 27.27 1.14 -70.46
CA HIS A 156 27.58 1.29 -69.03
C HIS A 156 26.41 1.89 -68.23
N TYR A 157 25.65 2.81 -68.84
CA TYR A 157 24.40 3.31 -68.24
C TYR A 157 23.39 2.17 -68.01
N GLU A 158 23.16 1.29 -69.01
CA GLU A 158 22.25 0.15 -68.85
C GLU A 158 22.76 -0.85 -67.80
N ALA A 159 24.06 -1.13 -67.77
CA ALA A 159 24.66 -1.98 -66.74
C ALA A 159 24.47 -1.39 -65.33
N HIS A 160 24.68 -0.08 -65.17
CA HIS A 160 24.43 0.62 -63.92
C HIS A 160 22.95 0.58 -63.54
N ARG A 161 22.04 0.83 -64.49
CA ARG A 161 20.58 0.75 -64.28
C ARG A 161 20.15 -0.61 -63.76
N LEU A 162 20.68 -1.70 -64.33
CA LEU A 162 20.40 -3.06 -63.85
C LEU A 162 20.91 -3.26 -62.41
N GLY A 163 22.10 -2.75 -62.08
CA GLY A 163 22.62 -2.76 -60.72
C GLY A 163 21.73 -1.98 -59.74
N ILE A 164 21.27 -0.79 -60.10
CA ILE A 164 20.36 0.02 -59.27
C ILE A 164 19.00 -0.66 -59.09
N ASN A 165 18.44 -1.30 -60.13
CA ASN A 165 17.21 -2.08 -59.99
C ASN A 165 17.36 -3.23 -58.98
N GLU A 166 18.54 -3.85 -58.94
CA GLU A 166 18.84 -4.90 -57.96
C GLU A 166 19.00 -4.34 -56.55
N VAL A 167 19.62 -3.16 -56.38
CA VAL A 167 19.64 -2.43 -55.09
C VAL A 167 18.23 -2.15 -54.59
N VAL A 168 17.35 -1.65 -55.46
CA VAL A 168 15.93 -1.41 -55.13
C VAL A 168 15.27 -2.71 -54.69
N ARG A 169 15.39 -3.79 -55.47
CA ARG A 169 14.81 -5.11 -55.16
C ARG A 169 15.28 -5.64 -53.80
N LEU A 170 16.59 -5.61 -53.54
CA LEU A 170 17.17 -6.08 -52.27
C LEU A 170 16.73 -5.22 -51.09
N THR A 171 16.68 -3.90 -51.26
CA THR A 171 16.24 -2.97 -50.21
C THR A 171 14.75 -3.16 -49.89
N THR A 172 13.90 -3.33 -50.90
CA THR A 172 12.47 -3.61 -50.71
C THR A 172 12.24 -4.90 -49.92
N ILE A 173 12.97 -5.98 -50.25
CA ILE A 173 12.88 -7.24 -49.50
C ILE A 173 13.35 -7.06 -48.05
N GLN A 174 14.52 -6.43 -47.84
CA GLN A 174 15.04 -6.19 -46.49
C GLN A 174 14.13 -5.31 -45.65
N ASN A 175 13.53 -4.26 -46.24
CA ASN A 175 12.58 -3.39 -45.55
C ASN A 175 11.31 -4.15 -45.17
N ALA A 176 10.74 -4.94 -46.08
CA ALA A 176 9.57 -5.77 -45.80
C ALA A 176 9.83 -6.78 -44.65
N GLU A 177 11.00 -7.42 -44.63
CA GLU A 177 11.41 -8.31 -43.54
C GLU A 177 11.57 -7.56 -42.20
N ARG A 178 12.14 -6.35 -42.22
CA ARG A 178 12.31 -5.50 -41.03
C ARG A 178 10.98 -5.01 -40.50
N GLU A 179 10.07 -4.57 -41.36
CA GLU A 179 8.72 -4.13 -40.98
C GLU A 179 7.90 -5.27 -40.38
N ALA A 180 7.95 -6.47 -40.99
CA ALA A 180 7.30 -7.66 -40.46
C ALA A 180 7.87 -8.05 -39.09
N SER A 181 9.20 -8.03 -38.95
CA SER A 181 9.87 -8.33 -37.68
C SER A 181 9.55 -7.31 -36.60
N ALA A 182 9.51 -6.02 -36.94
CA ALA A 182 9.15 -4.95 -36.01
C ALA A 182 7.69 -5.10 -35.54
N THR A 183 6.78 -5.45 -36.44
CA THR A 183 5.38 -5.69 -36.12
C THR A 183 5.22 -6.90 -35.18
N ASP A 184 5.96 -8.00 -35.41
CA ASP A 184 5.97 -9.15 -34.50
C ASP A 184 6.46 -8.76 -33.10
N VAL A 185 7.59 -8.05 -33.03
CA VAL A 185 8.18 -7.58 -31.76
C VAL A 185 7.20 -6.70 -30.99
N VAL A 186 6.58 -5.72 -31.66
CA VAL A 186 5.58 -4.83 -31.04
C VAL A 186 4.38 -5.62 -30.57
N SER A 187 3.85 -6.54 -31.37
CA SER A 187 2.68 -7.35 -31.00
C SER A 187 2.95 -8.25 -29.79
N ARG A 188 4.14 -8.88 -29.74
CA ARG A 188 4.58 -9.76 -28.66
C ARG A 188 4.78 -8.98 -27.35
N GLN A 189 5.46 -7.84 -27.43
CA GLN A 189 5.67 -6.97 -26.28
C GLN A 189 4.36 -6.39 -25.77
N THR A 190 3.46 -5.97 -26.66
CA THR A 190 2.12 -5.50 -26.28
C THR A 190 1.35 -6.58 -25.53
N ARG A 191 1.42 -7.84 -25.97
CA ARG A 191 0.81 -8.96 -25.25
C ARG A 191 1.39 -9.13 -23.84
N TYR A 192 2.70 -9.05 -23.67
CA TYR A 192 3.32 -9.11 -22.35
C TYR A 192 2.91 -7.93 -21.44
N LEU A 193 2.82 -6.72 -22.00
CA LEU A 193 2.34 -5.55 -21.26
C LEU A 193 0.88 -5.72 -20.82
N VAL A 194 0.02 -6.28 -21.67
CA VAL A 194 -1.38 -6.59 -21.31
C VAL A 194 -1.45 -7.63 -20.20
N VAL A 195 -0.67 -8.72 -20.29
CA VAL A 195 -0.61 -9.75 -19.23
C VAL A 195 -0.10 -9.17 -17.91
N LEU A 196 0.96 -8.36 -17.96
CA LEU A 196 1.49 -7.66 -16.80
C LEU A 196 0.44 -6.72 -16.19
N ALA A 197 -0.29 -5.98 -17.04
CA ALA A 197 -1.32 -5.06 -16.60
C ALA A 197 -2.48 -5.77 -15.89
N VAL A 198 -2.91 -6.92 -16.43
CA VAL A 198 -3.91 -7.79 -15.78
C VAL A 198 -3.39 -8.31 -14.45
N PHE A 199 -2.12 -8.71 -14.36
CA PHE A 199 -1.52 -9.20 -13.12
C PHE A 199 -1.44 -8.10 -12.04
N ILE A 200 -1.06 -6.87 -12.41
CA ILE A 200 -1.07 -5.72 -11.51
C ILE A 200 -2.50 -5.46 -11.01
N LEU A 201 -3.48 -5.45 -11.91
CA LEU A 201 -4.89 -5.25 -11.53
C LEU A 201 -5.38 -6.34 -10.57
N LEU A 202 -5.12 -7.62 -10.87
CA LEU A 202 -5.48 -8.75 -10.01
C LEU A 202 -4.80 -8.67 -8.65
N SER A 203 -3.52 -8.30 -8.59
CA SER A 203 -2.81 -8.19 -7.31
C SER A 203 -3.39 -7.10 -6.41
N VAL A 204 -3.82 -5.96 -6.98
CA VAL A 204 -4.52 -4.90 -6.25
C VAL A 204 -5.90 -5.36 -5.77
N ILE A 205 -6.65 -6.08 -6.60
CA ILE A 205 -7.95 -6.65 -6.20
C ILE A 205 -7.78 -7.65 -5.04
N VAL A 206 -6.80 -8.54 -5.13
CA VAL A 206 -6.51 -9.53 -4.08
C VAL A 206 -6.05 -8.84 -2.79
N MET A 207 -5.15 -7.85 -2.87
CA MET A 207 -4.75 -7.07 -1.70
C MET A 207 -5.92 -6.32 -1.06
N ALA A 208 -6.77 -5.68 -1.87
CA ALA A 208 -7.97 -5.01 -1.38
C ALA A 208 -8.93 -5.97 -0.68
N TRP A 209 -9.09 -7.18 -1.23
CA TRP A 209 -9.92 -8.24 -0.65
C TRP A 209 -9.35 -8.73 0.69
N LEU A 210 -8.05 -9.02 0.76
CA LEU A 210 -7.35 -9.43 1.99
C LEU A 210 -7.42 -8.34 3.07
N ALA A 211 -7.15 -7.08 2.69
CA ALA A 211 -7.25 -5.94 3.61
C ALA A 211 -8.68 -5.76 4.13
N SER A 212 -9.68 -5.88 3.26
CA SER A 212 -11.09 -5.79 3.65
C SER A 212 -11.48 -6.91 4.62
N ARG A 213 -10.97 -8.13 4.42
CA ARG A 213 -11.19 -9.25 5.33
C ARG A 213 -10.54 -9.01 6.69
N ALA A 214 -9.28 -8.60 6.71
CA ALA A 214 -8.55 -8.32 7.95
C ALA A 214 -9.20 -7.20 8.78
N VAL A 215 -9.67 -6.13 8.11
CA VAL A 215 -10.39 -5.04 8.79
C VAL A 215 -11.71 -5.53 9.37
N ARG A 216 -12.49 -6.34 8.65
CA ARG A 216 -13.76 -6.91 9.18
C ARG A 216 -13.52 -7.80 10.40
N ASP A 217 -12.57 -8.72 10.32
CA ASP A 217 -12.24 -9.63 11.41
C ASP A 217 -11.81 -8.86 12.68
N MET A 218 -11.02 -7.79 12.51
CA MET A 218 -10.59 -6.93 13.61
C MET A 218 -11.75 -6.09 14.19
N SER A 219 -12.57 -5.50 13.32
CA SER A 219 -13.74 -4.71 13.70
C SER A 219 -14.74 -5.51 14.52
N ASP A 220 -15.03 -6.76 14.13
CA ASP A 220 -15.97 -7.63 14.85
C ASP A 220 -15.45 -7.98 16.25
N ARG A 221 -14.15 -8.25 16.39
CA ARG A 221 -13.51 -8.51 17.69
C ARG A 221 -13.50 -7.28 18.60
N ILE A 222 -13.25 -6.09 18.06
CA ILE A 222 -13.29 -4.84 18.84
C ILE A 222 -14.73 -4.54 19.29
N ARG A 223 -15.74 -4.77 18.43
CA ARG A 223 -17.16 -4.63 18.81
C ARG A 223 -17.54 -5.58 19.94
N LEU A 224 -17.09 -6.82 19.89
CA LEU A 224 -17.31 -7.80 20.95
C LEU A 224 -16.68 -7.33 22.28
N ALA A 225 -15.42 -6.88 22.25
CA ALA A 225 -14.75 -6.35 23.43
C ALA A 225 -15.48 -5.12 24.00
N SER A 226 -15.96 -4.23 23.13
CA SER A 226 -16.76 -3.07 23.53
C SER A 226 -18.11 -3.46 24.14
N ASP A 227 -18.80 -4.47 23.61
CA ASP A 227 -20.07 -4.95 24.16
C ASP A 227 -19.88 -5.53 25.56
N ILE A 228 -18.85 -6.37 25.73
CA ILE A 228 -18.52 -6.96 27.03
C ILE A 228 -18.17 -5.87 28.05
N ALA A 229 -17.33 -4.89 27.68
CA ALA A 229 -16.99 -3.78 28.54
C ALA A 229 -18.24 -2.98 28.98
N ASN A 230 -19.19 -2.73 28.06
CA ASN A 230 -20.46 -2.06 28.38
C ASN A 230 -21.33 -2.87 29.34
N ARG A 231 -21.39 -4.20 29.20
CA ARG A 231 -22.13 -5.07 30.13
C ARG A 231 -21.51 -5.09 31.52
N VAL A 232 -20.18 -5.18 31.61
CA VAL A 232 -19.46 -5.09 32.89
C VAL A 232 -19.70 -3.74 33.55
N ALA A 233 -19.68 -2.64 32.77
CA ALA A 233 -20.00 -1.30 33.27
C ALA A 233 -21.46 -1.19 33.76
N ALA A 234 -22.40 -1.94 33.17
CA ALA A 234 -23.78 -2.03 33.62
C ALA A 234 -23.97 -2.96 34.85
N GLY A 235 -22.91 -3.57 35.37
CA GLY A 235 -22.94 -4.45 36.54
C GLY A 235 -23.24 -5.93 36.24
N ASP A 236 -23.36 -6.32 34.96
CA ASP A 236 -23.51 -7.72 34.58
C ASP A 236 -22.15 -8.42 34.52
N LEU A 237 -21.76 -9.00 35.67
CA LEU A 237 -20.53 -9.78 35.82
C LEU A 237 -20.73 -11.28 35.53
N ARG A 238 -21.82 -11.71 34.89
CA ARG A 238 -22.10 -13.14 34.64
C ARG A 238 -21.73 -13.60 33.23
N THR A 239 -21.31 -12.69 32.36
CA THR A 239 -20.95 -13.01 30.99
C THR A 239 -19.71 -13.92 30.92
N GLU A 240 -19.85 -15.05 30.21
CA GLU A 240 -18.73 -15.94 29.87
C GLU A 240 -17.92 -15.31 28.74
N MET A 241 -16.61 -15.21 28.95
CA MET A 241 -15.73 -14.63 27.94
C MET A 241 -15.29 -15.73 26.95
N PRO A 242 -15.42 -15.50 25.64
CA PRO A 242 -14.96 -16.46 24.66
C PRO A 242 -13.44 -16.66 24.78
N THR A 243 -12.99 -17.90 24.69
CA THR A 243 -11.57 -18.23 24.65
C THR A 243 -10.97 -17.76 23.33
N VAL A 244 -10.15 -16.72 23.37
CA VAL A 244 -9.48 -16.17 22.19
C VAL A 244 -8.00 -16.50 22.26
N ASP A 245 -7.42 -16.80 21.09
CA ASP A 245 -6.00 -17.04 20.93
C ASP A 245 -5.21 -15.77 21.30
N ALA A 246 -4.28 -15.89 22.26
CA ALA A 246 -3.60 -14.76 22.92
C ALA A 246 -2.57 -14.04 22.02
N ARG A 247 -2.41 -14.48 20.76
CA ARG A 247 -1.42 -13.95 19.81
C ARG A 247 -1.90 -12.73 19.01
N ASP A 248 -3.18 -12.38 19.07
CA ASP A 248 -3.77 -11.21 18.41
C ASP A 248 -3.89 -10.04 19.41
N ILE A 249 -3.64 -8.80 18.97
CA ILE A 249 -3.83 -7.56 19.74
C ILE A 249 -5.24 -7.52 20.36
N THR A 250 -6.25 -8.01 19.63
CA THR A 250 -7.63 -8.09 20.11
C THR A 250 -7.83 -9.16 21.19
N GLY A 251 -7.04 -10.24 21.17
CA GLY A 251 -7.00 -11.25 22.22
C GLY A 251 -6.40 -10.73 23.54
N GLY A 252 -5.38 -9.87 23.45
CA GLY A 252 -4.82 -9.17 24.62
C GLY A 252 -5.84 -8.28 25.32
N LEU A 253 -6.63 -7.51 24.54
CA LEU A 253 -7.71 -6.67 25.08
C LEU A 253 -8.79 -7.50 25.78
N LEU A 254 -9.27 -8.58 25.16
CA LEU A 254 -10.28 -9.46 25.75
C LEU A 254 -9.76 -10.14 27.03
N THR A 255 -8.49 -10.52 27.06
CA THR A 255 -7.85 -11.08 28.26
C THR A 255 -7.82 -10.07 29.40
N ALA A 256 -7.48 -8.81 29.13
CA ALA A 256 -7.47 -7.75 30.13
C ALA A 256 -8.89 -7.46 30.68
N ILE A 257 -9.91 -7.43 29.81
CA ILE A 257 -11.32 -7.26 30.22
C ILE A 257 -11.78 -8.46 31.08
N SER A 258 -11.34 -9.67 30.74
CA SER A 258 -11.60 -10.89 31.52
C SER A 258 -11.03 -10.82 32.93
N ALA A 259 -9.75 -10.44 33.06
CA ALA A 259 -9.12 -10.24 34.35
C ALA A 259 -9.84 -9.16 35.18
N MET A 260 -10.24 -8.05 34.56
CA MET A 260 -11.01 -6.99 35.22
C MET A 260 -12.35 -7.49 35.74
N SER A 261 -13.13 -8.20 34.91
CA SER A 261 -14.43 -8.76 35.32
C SER A 261 -14.28 -9.77 36.45
N GLY A 262 -13.23 -10.61 36.44
CA GLY A 262 -12.93 -11.56 37.50
C GLY A 262 -12.62 -10.86 38.83
N ASN A 263 -11.79 -9.81 38.79
CA ASN A 263 -11.46 -9.01 39.96
C ASN A 263 -12.69 -8.29 40.54
N LEU A 264 -13.54 -7.71 39.69
CA LEU A 264 -14.80 -7.09 40.13
C LEU A 264 -15.74 -8.12 40.76
N ARG A 265 -15.86 -9.32 40.19
CA ARG A 265 -16.69 -10.40 40.75
C ARG A 265 -16.18 -10.82 42.13
N ALA A 266 -14.86 -10.96 42.30
CA ALA A 266 -14.25 -11.27 43.59
C ALA A 266 -14.47 -10.16 44.63
N LEU A 267 -14.40 -8.89 44.23
CA LEU A 267 -14.72 -7.75 45.11
C LEU A 267 -16.18 -7.78 45.56
N VAL A 268 -17.13 -7.96 44.63
CA VAL A 268 -18.56 -8.05 44.97
C VAL A 268 -18.85 -9.22 45.92
N THR A 269 -18.23 -10.39 45.71
CA THR A 269 -18.35 -11.53 46.62
C THR A 269 -17.81 -11.21 48.02
N ARG A 270 -16.64 -10.57 48.12
CA ARG A 270 -16.08 -10.14 49.41
C ARG A 270 -16.96 -9.15 50.14
N VAL A 271 -17.51 -8.15 49.43
CA VAL A 271 -18.45 -7.17 50.00
C VAL A 271 -19.72 -7.87 50.49
N LYS A 272 -20.27 -8.82 49.72
CA LYS A 272 -21.43 -9.62 50.14
C LYS A 272 -21.14 -10.43 51.40
N GLN A 273 -19.97 -11.07 51.48
CA GLN A 273 -19.59 -11.86 52.65
C GLN A 273 -19.41 -10.98 53.89
N ALA A 274 -18.72 -9.84 53.76
CA ALA A 274 -18.58 -8.86 54.83
C ALA A 274 -19.95 -8.32 55.29
N SER A 275 -20.90 -8.11 54.37
CA SER A 275 -22.27 -7.68 54.72
C SER A 275 -23.04 -8.76 55.49
N ILE A 276 -22.86 -10.04 55.17
CA ILE A 276 -23.47 -11.16 55.90
C ILE A 276 -22.89 -11.26 57.31
N GLU A 277 -21.56 -11.14 57.42
CA GLU A 277 -20.86 -11.15 58.71
C GLU A 277 -21.32 -9.97 59.59
N LEU A 278 -21.38 -8.75 59.03
CA LEU A 278 -21.92 -7.58 59.73
C LEU A 278 -23.37 -7.76 60.19
N MET A 279 -24.24 -8.37 59.37
CA MET A 279 -25.61 -8.68 59.79
C MET A 279 -25.65 -9.69 60.94
N SER A 280 -24.77 -10.69 60.93
CA SER A 280 -24.64 -11.65 62.02
C SER A 280 -24.20 -10.96 63.30
N THR A 281 -23.14 -10.14 63.24
CA THR A 281 -22.64 -9.35 64.38
C THR A 281 -23.70 -8.40 64.90
N ALA A 282 -24.47 -7.74 64.03
CA ALA A 282 -25.58 -6.88 64.44
C ALA A 282 -26.69 -7.66 65.17
N THR A 283 -26.97 -8.90 64.75
CA THR A 283 -27.95 -9.77 65.41
C THR A 283 -27.45 -10.23 66.79
N GLU A 284 -26.19 -10.62 66.90
CA GLU A 284 -25.54 -10.98 68.17
C GLU A 284 -25.47 -9.78 69.13
N PHE A 285 -25.16 -8.60 68.60
CA PHE A 285 -25.16 -7.35 69.35
C PHE A 285 -26.55 -7.01 69.89
N ALA A 286 -27.59 -7.19 69.09
CA ALA A 286 -28.98 -7.00 69.52
C ALA A 286 -29.38 -8.01 70.62
N ALA A 287 -28.95 -9.27 70.52
CA ALA A 287 -29.18 -10.28 71.55
C ALA A 287 -28.45 -9.93 72.85
N THR A 288 -27.18 -9.53 72.76
CA THR A 288 -26.37 -9.10 73.90
C THR A 288 -26.98 -7.88 74.58
N SER A 289 -27.46 -6.89 73.80
CA SER A 289 -28.17 -5.72 74.34
C SER A 289 -29.42 -6.12 75.15
N ARG A 290 -30.22 -7.07 74.66
CA ARG A 290 -31.40 -7.57 75.40
C ARG A 290 -31.00 -8.28 76.69
N GLN A 291 -29.94 -9.09 76.69
CA GLN A 291 -29.45 -9.75 77.89
C GLN A 291 -28.90 -8.74 78.92
N GLN A 292 -28.24 -7.69 78.45
CA GLN A 292 -27.79 -6.60 79.30
C GLN A 292 -28.97 -5.85 79.92
N GLU A 293 -30.04 -5.59 79.16
CA GLU A 293 -31.27 -4.99 79.67
C GLU A 293 -31.90 -5.84 80.80
N GLN A 294 -31.96 -7.17 80.62
CA GLN A 294 -32.42 -8.08 81.68
C GLN A 294 -31.52 -8.05 82.93
N THR A 295 -30.21 -7.97 82.74
CA THR A 295 -29.25 -7.88 83.86
C THR A 295 -29.43 -6.58 84.64
N VAL A 296 -29.63 -5.46 83.93
CA VAL A 296 -29.92 -4.15 84.54
C VAL A 296 -31.24 -4.18 85.31
N GLN A 297 -32.28 -4.84 84.80
CA GLN A 297 -33.52 -5.06 85.55
C GLN A 297 -33.28 -5.90 86.82
N GLY A 298 -32.44 -6.92 86.74
CA GLY A 298 -31.99 -7.72 87.88
C GLY A 298 -31.31 -6.88 88.96
N PHE A 299 -30.42 -5.96 88.58
CA PHE A 299 -29.82 -5.00 89.51
C PHE A 299 -30.87 -4.15 90.21
N GLY A 300 -31.90 -3.67 89.51
CA GLY A 300 -33.00 -2.94 90.16
C GLY A 300 -33.69 -3.75 91.25
N SER A 301 -33.97 -5.03 91.00
CA SER A 301 -34.54 -5.94 92.01
C SER A 301 -33.59 -6.17 93.20
N SER A 302 -32.31 -6.44 92.93
CA SER A 302 -31.31 -6.61 93.99
C SER A 302 -31.13 -5.35 94.82
N THR A 303 -31.12 -4.16 94.21
CA THR A 303 -31.08 -2.87 94.93
C THR A 303 -32.30 -2.71 95.84
N ASN A 304 -33.51 -3.10 95.40
CA ASN A 304 -34.69 -3.09 96.26
C ASN A 304 -34.58 -4.05 97.44
N GLN A 305 -34.06 -5.27 97.21
CA GLN A 305 -33.81 -6.23 98.29
C GLN A 305 -32.74 -5.73 99.28
N ILE A 306 -31.66 -5.12 98.79
CA ILE A 306 -30.64 -4.50 99.63
C ILE A 306 -31.28 -3.40 100.49
N ALA A 307 -32.11 -2.52 99.90
CA ALA A 307 -32.81 -1.48 100.65
C ALA A 307 -33.73 -2.07 101.73
N ALA A 308 -34.44 -3.17 101.43
CA ALA A 308 -35.26 -3.88 102.41
C ALA A 308 -34.42 -4.53 103.52
N ALA A 309 -33.31 -5.18 103.19
CA ALA A 309 -32.39 -5.76 104.16
C ALA A 309 -31.78 -4.69 105.08
N VAL A 310 -31.37 -3.54 104.53
CA VAL A 310 -30.90 -2.40 105.31
C VAL A 310 -31.98 -1.89 106.27
N LYS A 311 -33.24 -1.81 105.81
CA LYS A 311 -34.37 -1.44 106.68
C LYS A 311 -34.55 -2.43 107.83
N GLN A 312 -34.42 -3.72 107.55
CA GLN A 312 -34.53 -4.77 108.57
C GLN A 312 -33.36 -4.76 109.56
N ILE A 313 -32.13 -4.59 109.09
CA ILE A 313 -30.94 -4.40 109.93
C ILE A 313 -31.16 -3.22 110.89
N ASN A 314 -31.72 -2.12 110.39
CA ASN A 314 -32.00 -0.95 111.23
C ASN A 314 -33.07 -1.24 112.29
N SER A 315 -34.08 -2.06 111.98
CA SER A 315 -35.07 -2.54 112.96
C SER A 315 -34.43 -3.44 114.02
N THR A 316 -33.64 -4.44 113.62
CA THR A 316 -32.94 -5.32 114.56
C THR A 316 -31.97 -4.54 115.45
N HIS A 317 -31.33 -3.51 114.91
CA HIS A 317 -30.48 -2.60 115.68
C HIS A 317 -31.28 -1.86 116.77
N GLN A 318 -32.50 -1.40 116.47
CA GLN A 318 -33.39 -0.80 117.47
C GLN A 318 -33.83 -1.83 118.54
N ASP A 319 -34.19 -3.05 118.14
CA ASP A 319 -34.55 -4.12 119.08
C ASP A 319 -33.37 -4.47 120.01
N LEU A 320 -32.14 -4.50 119.48
CA LEU A 320 -30.94 -4.80 120.25
C LEU A 320 -30.62 -3.69 121.26
N LEU A 321 -30.86 -2.42 120.90
CA LEU A 321 -30.79 -1.30 121.84
C LEU A 321 -31.81 -1.44 122.98
N ALA A 322 -33.07 -1.76 122.66
CA ALA A 322 -34.11 -1.99 123.67
C ALA A 322 -33.77 -3.19 124.59
N THR A 323 -33.19 -4.25 124.03
CA THR A 323 -32.73 -5.41 124.80
C THR A 323 -31.58 -5.04 125.72
N MET A 324 -30.63 -4.20 125.26
CA MET A 324 -29.55 -3.68 126.09
C MET A 324 -30.07 -2.79 127.23
N GLU A 325 -31.07 -1.94 127.00
CA GLU A 325 -31.75 -1.21 128.07
C GLU A 325 -32.40 -2.17 129.08
N GLY A 326 -33.06 -3.23 128.60
CA GLY A 326 -33.64 -4.27 129.44
C GLY A 326 -32.60 -5.02 130.29
N VAL A 327 -31.48 -5.43 129.69
CA VAL A 327 -30.36 -6.07 130.42
C VAL A 327 -29.79 -5.11 131.46
N ASN A 328 -29.65 -3.83 131.13
CA ASN A 328 -29.16 -2.83 132.06
C ASN A 328 -30.12 -2.65 133.25
N ALA A 329 -31.44 -2.65 133.00
CA ALA A 329 -32.45 -2.61 134.05
C ALA A 329 -32.42 -3.84 134.97
N VAL A 330 -32.30 -5.05 134.41
CA VAL A 330 -32.18 -6.30 135.19
C VAL A 330 -30.87 -6.33 135.98
N ALA A 331 -29.76 -5.87 135.40
CA ALA A 331 -28.49 -5.76 136.08
C ALA A 331 -28.57 -4.81 137.28
N ALA A 332 -29.23 -3.65 137.11
CA ALA A 332 -29.49 -2.71 138.20
C ALA A 332 -30.37 -3.33 139.30
N GLN A 333 -31.45 -4.04 138.94
CA GLN A 333 -32.33 -4.72 139.90
C GLN A 333 -31.59 -5.84 140.66
N THR A 334 -30.70 -6.57 139.98
CA THR A 334 -29.87 -7.61 140.60
C THR A 334 -28.87 -7.02 141.59
N ALA A 335 -28.29 -5.86 141.25
CA ALA A 335 -27.43 -5.12 142.18
C ALA A 335 -28.21 -4.67 143.43
N ASP A 336 -29.43 -4.16 143.28
CA ASP A 336 -30.31 -3.78 144.41
C ASP A 336 -30.66 -4.99 145.29
N LEU A 337 -31.03 -6.14 144.69
CA LEU A 337 -31.32 -7.36 145.45
C LEU A 337 -30.10 -7.87 146.22
N ALA A 338 -28.90 -7.74 145.66
CA ALA A 338 -27.65 -8.11 146.33
C ALA A 338 -27.35 -7.21 147.54
N VAL A 339 -27.64 -5.90 147.46
CA VAL A 339 -27.54 -4.97 148.59
C VAL A 339 -28.58 -5.28 149.67
N GLY A 340 -29.81 -5.61 149.27
CA GLY A 340 -30.87 -6.05 150.18
C GLY A 340 -30.55 -7.37 150.91
N GLY A 341 -29.85 -8.29 150.25
CA GLY A 341 -29.36 -9.52 150.87
C GLY A 341 -28.25 -9.29 151.90
N GLN A 342 -27.41 -8.26 151.71
CA GLN A 342 -26.30 -7.94 152.61
C GLN A 342 -26.77 -7.33 153.95
N THR A 343 -27.95 -6.71 153.98
CA THR A 343 -28.51 -6.07 155.18
C THR A 343 -29.27 -7.06 156.09
N GLY A 344 -29.56 -8.28 155.65
CA GLY A 344 -30.35 -9.28 156.40
C GLY A 344 -29.55 -10.27 157.26
N LEU A 345 -28.22 -10.16 157.35
CA LEU A 345 -27.34 -11.15 157.98
C LEU A 345 -26.51 -10.66 159.21
N GLU A 346 -26.96 -9.62 159.92
CA GLU A 346 -26.48 -9.34 161.29
C GLU A 346 -27.60 -9.59 162.32
N PRO A 347 -27.43 -10.54 163.25
CA PRO A 347 -28.15 -10.51 164.51
C PRO A 347 -27.22 -10.43 165.72
N ALA A 348 -27.75 -9.74 166.73
CA ALA A 348 -27.26 -9.46 168.07
C ALA A 348 -27.07 -10.69 168.97
#